data_AF-A0A9D6HXT0-F1
#
_entry.id   AF-A0A9D6HXT0-F1
#
_cell.length_a   1.000
_cell.length_b   1.000
_cell.length_c   1.000
_cell.angle_alpha   90.00
_cell.angle_beta   90.00
_cell.angle_gamma   90.00
#
_symmetry.space_group_name_H-M   'P 1'
#
loop_
_entity.id
_entity.type
_entity.pdbx_description
1 polymer ?
#
loop_
_entity_poly.entity_id
_entity_poly.type
_entity_poly.pdbx_seq_one_letter_code
_entity_poly.pdbx_strand_id
1 'polypeptide(L)' 'MMKVADIRKLTTAELTKEQTKLREEIAELRRRLYSGEVQNVRILRAKRKDLARVLTILGEQFAKEEIQ' A
#
# COMPACT_ATOMS: atom_id res chain seq x y z
N MET A 1 -4.35 4.56 -8.48
CA MET A 1 -4.88 4.73 -7.12
C MET A 1 -5.92 3.66 -6.90
N MET A 2 -5.71 2.81 -5.90
CA MET A 2 -6.69 1.81 -5.49
C MET A 2 -7.90 2.49 -4.86
N LYS A 3 -9.09 1.94 -5.10
CA LYS A 3 -10.31 2.36 -4.43
C LYS A 3 -10.43 1.64 -3.11
N VAL A 4 -10.87 2.36 -2.09
CA VAL A 4 -11.06 1.82 -0.72
C VAL A 4 -12.03 0.64 -0.72
N ALA A 5 -13.07 0.69 -1.56
CA ALA A 5 -14.06 -0.38 -1.69
C ALA A 5 -13.46 -1.72 -2.13
N ASP A 6 -12.42 -1.70 -2.98
CA ASP A 6 -11.77 -2.92 -3.46
C ASP A 6 -10.81 -3.47 -2.41
N ILE A 7 -10.13 -2.59 -1.67
CA ILE A 7 -9.22 -2.98 -0.56
C ILE A 7 -10.02 -3.65 0.58
N ARG A 8 -11.23 -3.17 0.87
CA ARG A 8 -12.09 -3.76 1.92
C ARG A 8 -12.61 -5.16 1.61
N LYS A 9 -12.57 -5.59 0.34
CA LYS A 9 -12.96 -6.95 -0.06
C LYS A 9 -11.86 -7.97 0.15
N LEU A 10 -10.62 -7.51 0.36
CA LEU A 10 -9.47 -8.37 0.58
C LEU A 10 -9.47 -8.90 2.01
N THR A 11 -9.00 -10.13 2.15
CA THR A 11 -8.75 -10.77 3.44
C THR A 11 -7.50 -10.17 4.13
N THR A 12 -7.34 -10.37 5.43
CA THR A 12 -6.15 -9.97 6.20
C THR A 12 -4.84 -10.50 5.57
N ALA A 13 -4.86 -11.75 5.11
CA ALA A 13 -3.73 -12.39 4.43
C ALA A 13 -3.40 -11.77 3.06
N GLU A 14 -4.41 -11.33 2.31
CA GLU A 14 -4.21 -10.63 1.03
C GLU A 14 -3.74 -9.19 1.25
N LEU A 15 -4.27 -8.50 2.27
CA LEU A 15 -3.85 -7.14 2.64
C LEU A 15 -2.38 -7.09 3.06
N THR A 16 -1.92 -8.08 3.82
CA THR A 16 -0.50 -8.19 4.22
C THR A 16 0.43 -8.50 3.05
N LYS A 17 0.00 -9.34 2.10
CA LYS A 17 0.72 -9.57 0.84
C LYS A 17 0.80 -8.29 0.00
N GLU A 18 -0.33 -7.60 -0.17
CA GLU A 18 -0.39 -6.36 -0.95
C GLU A 18 0.43 -5.24 -0.31
N GLN A 19 0.43 -5.14 1.02
CA GLN A 19 1.31 -4.23 1.77
C GLN A 19 2.78 -4.47 1.44
N THR A 20 3.22 -5.74 1.47
CA THR A 20 4.62 -6.10 1.21
C THR A 20 5.02 -5.74 -0.21
N LYS A 21 4.17 -6.11 -1.18
CA LYS A 21 4.35 -5.76 -2.59
C LYS A 21 4.45 -4.25 -2.81
N LEU A 22 3.53 -3.47 -2.24
CA LEU A 22 3.55 -2.00 -2.36
C LEU A 22 4.81 -1.39 -1.73
N ARG A 23 5.34 -1.96 -0.64
CA ARG A 23 6.61 -1.50 -0.05
C ARG A 23 7.80 -1.77 -0.97
N GLU A 24 7.87 -2.94 -1.58
CA GLU A 24 8.93 -3.29 -2.54
C GLU A 24 8.89 -2.39 -3.77
N GLU A 25 7.71 -2.17 -4.36
CA GLU A 25 7.52 -1.26 -5.49
C GLU A 25 7.94 0.18 -5.14
N ILE A 26 7.61 0.66 -3.94
CA ILE A 26 8.02 1.99 -3.46
C ILE A 26 9.54 2.07 -3.31
N ALA A 27 10.18 1.01 -2.80
CA ALA A 27 11.64 0.97 -2.66
C ALA A 27 12.33 0.98 -4.02
N GLU A 28 11.82 0.21 -4.98
CA GLU A 28 12.33 0.19 -6.36
C GLU A 28 12.15 1.55 -7.04
N LEU A 29 10.96 2.16 -6.93
CA LEU A 29 10.71 3.49 -7.48
C LEU A 29 11.59 4.57 -6.84
N ARG A 30 11.92 4.45 -5.55
CA ARG A 30 12.89 5.35 -4.90
C ARG A 30 14.30 5.16 -5.45
N ARG A 31 14.73 3.91 -5.68
CA ARG A 31 16.04 3.62 -6.30
C ARG A 31 16.13 4.20 -7.72
N ARG A 32 15.09 3.99 -8.54
CA ARG A 32 15.02 4.55 -9.91
C ARG A 32 14.93 6.07 -9.95
N LEU A 33 14.28 6.68 -8.95
CA LEU A 33 14.25 8.13 -8.80
C LEU A 33 15.64 8.67 -8.44
N TYR A 34 16.38 7.96 -7.57
CA TYR A 34 17.74 8.33 -7.19
C TYR A 34 18.74 8.15 -8.35
N SER A 35 18.60 7.10 -9.16
CA SER A 35 19.43 6.90 -10.37
C SER A 35 19.12 7.90 -11.49
N GLY A 36 18.04 8.68 -11.39
CA GLY A 36 17.62 9.64 -12.41
C GLY A 36 16.89 9.01 -13.61
N GLU A 37 16.71 7.69 -13.63
CA GLU A 37 15.99 6.96 -14.69
C GLU A 37 14.49 7.26 -14.69
N VAL A 38 13.92 7.62 -13.53
CA VAL A 38 12.50 7.91 -13.38
C VAL A 38 12.30 9.29 -12.78
N GLN A 39 11.75 10.22 -13.57
CA GLN A 39 11.45 11.59 -13.10
C GLN A 39 10.04 11.74 -12.52
N ASN A 40 9.17 10.74 -12.69
CA ASN A 40 7.77 10.87 -12.30
C ASN A 40 7.52 10.56 -10.81
N VAL A 41 7.81 11.56 -9.98
CA VAL A 41 7.55 11.55 -8.52
C VAL A 41 6.07 11.36 -8.16
N ARG A 42 5.14 11.61 -9.09
CA ARG A 42 3.70 11.50 -8.86
C ARG A 42 3.27 10.05 -8.66
N ILE A 43 3.91 9.11 -9.36
CA ILE A 43 3.68 7.67 -9.22
C ILE A 43 4.07 7.21 -7.82
N LEU A 44 5.22 7.66 -7.31
CA LEU A 44 5.67 7.36 -5.96
C LEU A 44 4.69 7.87 -4.89
N ARG A 45 4.15 9.08 -5.06
CA ARG A 45 3.10 9.63 -4.16
C ARG A 45 1.82 8.81 -4.21
N ALA A 46 1.37 8.41 -5.40
CA ALA A 46 0.18 7.59 -5.55
C ALA A 46 0.34 6.23 -4.85
N LYS A 47 1.48 5.56 -5.04
CA LYS A 47 1.79 4.27 -4.39
C LYS A 47 1.88 4.38 -2.87
N ARG A 48 2.48 5.44 -2.33
CA ARG A 48 2.47 5.72 -0.88
C ARG A 48 1.05 5.90 -0.33
N LYS A 49 0.18 6.59 -1.08
CA LYS A 49 -1.22 6.78 -0.67
C LYS A 49 -2.02 5.47 -0.73
N ASP A 50 -1.74 4.61 -1.69
CA ASP A 50 -2.34 3.28 -1.76
C ASP A 50 -1.87 2.39 -0.60
N LEU A 51 -0.57 2.39 -0.27
CA LEU A 51 -0.03 1.69 0.91
C LEU A 51 -0.68 2.18 2.22
N ALA A 52 -0.84 3.49 2.40
CA ALA A 52 -1.49 4.04 3.58
C ALA A 52 -2.92 3.54 3.75
N ARG A 53 -3.69 3.45 2.66
CA ARG A 53 -5.07 2.93 2.69
C ARG A 53 -5.13 1.46 3.09
N VAL A 54 -4.22 0.64 2.55
CA VAL A 54 -4.12 -0.80 2.91
C VAL A 54 -3.83 -0.95 4.41
N LEU A 55 -2.86 -0.19 4.93
CA LEU A 55 -2.50 -0.23 6.35
C LEU A 55 -3.66 0.23 7.25
N THR A 56 -4.41 1.26 6.86
CA THR A 56 -5.58 1.71 7.63
C THR A 56 -6.64 0.62 7.74
N ILE A 57 -7.00 -0.02 6.62
CA ILE A 57 -8.02 -1.09 6.62
C ILE A 57 -7.53 -2.31 7.40
N LEU A 58 -6.25 -2.65 7.28
CA LEU A 58 -5.66 -3.74 8.04
C LEU A 58 -5.75 -3.47 9.56
N GLY A 59 -5.46 -2.23 9.99
CA GLY A 59 -5.67 -1.82 11.38
C GLY A 59 -7.15 -1.83 11.81
N GLU A 60 -8.07 -1.42 10.93
CA GLU A 60 -9.53 -1.54 11.17
C GLU A 60 -9.97 -3.00 11.36
N GLN A 61 -9.37 -3.95 10.64
CA GLN A 61 -9.68 -5.38 10.79
C GLN A 61 -9.15 -5.94 12.11
N PHE A 62 -7.90 -5.66 12.47
CA PHE A 62 -7.34 -6.09 13.76
C PHE A 62 -8.09 -5.50 14.95
N ALA A 63 -8.47 -4.22 14.90
CA ALA A 63 -9.25 -3.59 15.97
C ALA A 63 -10.65 -4.21 16.13
N LYS A 64 -11.23 -4.79 15.07
CA LYS A 64 -12.51 -5.52 15.16
C LYS A 64 -12.33 -6.91 15.78
N GLU A 65 -11.22 -7.58 15.49
CA GLU A 65 -10.89 -8.88 16.07
C GLU A 65 -10.64 -8.78 17.58
N GLU A 66 -10.03 -7.69 18.08
CA GLU A 66 -9.79 -7.47 19.52
C GLU A 66 -11.05 -7.13 20.34
N ILE A 67 -12.15 -6.75 19.67
CA ILE A 67 -13.42 -6.36 20.32
C ILE A 67 -14.42 -7.54 20.36
N GLN A 68 -14.14 -8.64 19.65
CA GLN A 68 -14.94 -9.88 19.64
C GLN A 68 -14.47 -10.89 20.67
#